data_AF-A0A0D6LBL2-F1
#
_entry.id   AF-A0A0D6LBL2-F1
#
_cell.length_a   1.000
_cell.length_b   1.000
_cell.length_c   1.000
_cell.angle_alpha   90.00
_cell.angle_beta   90.00
_cell.angle_gamma   90.00
#
_symmetry.space_group_name_H-M   'P 1'
#
loop_
_entity.id
_entity.type
_entity.pdbx_description
1 polymer ?
#
loop_
_entity_poly.entity_id
_entity_poly.type
_entity_poly.pdbx_seq_one_letter_code
_entity_poly.pdbx_strand_id
1 'polypeptide(L)'
;MALIVEINNKEVNKRMKAMGYTNAKGLLNYYWQTLFGLIDKDRPGTKKIVWQEVLDMKVNVTNAIAHVWKGNTLEAIMNEMATVTAAGHHAILSSCW
;
A
#
# COMPACT_ATOMS: atom_id res chain seq x y z
N MET A 1 8.31 11.60 -3.41
CA MET A 1 8.68 10.85 -4.62
C MET A 1 7.82 9.60 -4.66
N ALA A 2 6.76 9.56 -5.48
CA ALA A 2 6.05 8.30 -5.70
C ALA A 2 7.02 7.37 -6.44
N LEU A 3 7.21 6.14 -5.95
CA LEU A 3 7.99 5.13 -6.65
C LEU A 3 7.28 4.86 -8.00
N ILE A 4 7.74 5.49 -9.07
CA ILE A 4 7.37 5.06 -10.42
C ILE A 4 8.13 3.77 -10.62
N VAL A 5 7.46 2.65 -10.37
CA VAL A 5 8.01 1.33 -10.67
C VAL A 5 8.07 1.21 -12.19
N GLU A 6 9.23 1.47 -12.76
CA GLU A 6 9.49 1.14 -14.16
C GLU A 6 9.58 -0.38 -14.31
N ILE A 7 8.73 -0.95 -15.16
CA ILE A 7 8.65 -2.40 -15.35
C ILE A 7 9.55 -2.79 -16.52
N ASN A 8 10.74 -3.28 -16.20
CA ASN A 8 11.73 -3.75 -17.19
C ASN A 8 11.61 -5.26 -17.50
N ASN A 9 10.42 -5.85 -17.34
CA ASN A 9 10.17 -7.26 -17.60
C ASN A 9 9.16 -7.43 -18.75
N LYS A 10 9.56 -8.10 -19.82
CA LYS A 10 8.74 -8.28 -21.05
C LYS A 10 7.43 -9.01 -20.78
N GLU A 11 7.45 -10.06 -19.95
CA GLU A 11 6.25 -10.84 -19.64
C GLU A 11 5.28 -10.06 -18.74
N VAL A 12 5.80 -9.29 -17.78
CA VAL A 12 4.96 -8.40 -16.94
C VAL A 12 4.29 -7.34 -17.81
N ASN A 13 5.05 -6.71 -18.73
CA ASN A 13 4.49 -5.74 -19.67
C ASN A 13 3.43 -6.35 -20.59
N LYS A 14 3.66 -7.56 -21.11
CA LYS A 14 2.68 -8.30 -21.92
C LYS A 14 1.40 -8.56 -21.14
N ARG A 15 1.51 -9.04 -19.90
CA ARG A 15 0.36 -9.31 -19.03
C ARG A 15 -0.40 -8.03 -18.68
N MET A 16 0.29 -6.95 -18.32
CA MET A 16 -0.35 -5.66 -18.02
C MET A 16 -1.18 -5.14 -19.17
N LYS A 17 -0.63 -5.19 -20.40
CA LYS A 17 -1.36 -4.81 -21.62
C LYS A 17 -2.61 -5.68 -21.81
N ALA A 18 -2.49 -6.99 -21.61
CA ALA A 18 -3.64 -7.92 -21.70
C ALA A 18 -4.72 -7.63 -20.65
N MET A 19 -4.35 -7.06 -19.50
CA MET A 19 -5.28 -6.64 -18.44
C MET A 19 -5.80 -5.21 -18.61
N GLY A 20 -5.39 -4.49 -19.65
CA GLY A 20 -5.81 -3.11 -19.90
C GLY A 20 -5.10 -2.04 -19.07
N TYR A 21 -3.95 -2.36 -18.46
CA TYR A 21 -3.18 -1.40 -17.66
C TYR A 21 -2.08 -0.70 -18.49
N THR A 22 -2.01 0.62 -18.38
CA THR A 22 -1.03 1.47 -19.08
C THR A 22 0.19 1.82 -18.23
N ASN A 23 0.13 1.61 -16.91
CA ASN A 23 1.20 1.89 -15.96
C ASN A 23 1.18 0.92 -14.78
N ALA A 24 2.27 0.89 -14.00
CA ALA A 24 2.44 -0.03 -12.88
C ALA A 24 1.40 0.12 -11.76
N LYS A 25 0.72 1.28 -11.65
CA LYS A 25 -0.31 1.52 -10.62
C LYS A 25 -1.49 0.57 -10.78
N GLY A 26 -1.89 0.28 -12.02
CA GLY A 26 -2.95 -0.69 -12.30
C GLY A 26 -2.60 -2.09 -11.80
N LEU A 27 -1.36 -2.52 -12.05
CA LEU A 27 -0.86 -3.82 -11.60
C LEU A 27 -0.72 -3.89 -10.07
N LEU A 28 -0.23 -2.81 -9.45
CA LEU A 28 -0.13 -2.69 -7.99
C LEU A 28 -1.51 -2.84 -7.33
N ASN A 29 -2.51 -2.11 -7.84
CA ASN A 29 -3.88 -2.20 -7.34
C ASN A 29 -4.44 -3.61 -7.53
N TYR A 30 -4.25 -4.21 -8.71
CA TYR A 30 -4.67 -5.59 -8.96
C TYR A 30 -4.09 -6.56 -7.94
N TYR A 31 -2.78 -6.47 -7.66
CA TYR A 31 -2.12 -7.34 -6.68
C TYR A 31 -2.76 -7.22 -5.29
N TRP A 32 -2.88 -5.99 -4.78
CA TRP A 32 -3.41 -5.77 -3.43
C TRP A 32 -4.89 -6.12 -3.30
N GLN A 33 -5.72 -5.75 -4.28
CA GLN A 33 -7.15 -6.11 -4.24
C GLN A 33 -7.35 -7.63 -4.34
N THR A 34 -6.54 -8.32 -5.13
CA THR A 34 -6.56 -9.79 -5.19
C THR A 34 -6.18 -10.39 -3.84
N LEU A 35 -5.09 -9.91 -3.22
CA LEU A 35 -4.63 -10.40 -1.93
C LEU A 35 -5.66 -10.14 -0.82
N PHE A 36 -6.20 -8.92 -0.72
CA PHE A 36 -7.21 -8.61 0.30
C PHE A 36 -8.49 -9.39 0.08
N GLY A 37 -8.95 -9.56 -1.17
CA GLY A 37 -10.11 -10.40 -1.48
C GLY A 37 -9.93 -11.85 -1.06
N LEU A 38 -8.74 -12.42 -1.25
CA LEU A 38 -8.42 -13.77 -0.78
C LEU A 38 -8.45 -13.86 0.75
N ILE A 39 -7.84 -12.90 1.45
CA ILE A 39 -7.85 -12.84 2.91
C ILE A 39 -9.28 -12.70 3.45
N ASP A 40 -10.09 -11.81 2.86
CA ASP A 40 -11.46 -11.57 3.31
C ASP A 40 -12.37 -12.77 3.06
N LYS A 41 -12.13 -13.51 1.97
CA LYS A 41 -12.83 -14.77 1.68
C LYS A 41 -12.46 -15.87 2.67
N ASP A 42 -11.17 -16.05 2.96
CA ASP A 42 -10.68 -17.20 3.73
C ASP A 42 -10.64 -16.93 5.24
N ARG A 43 -10.52 -15.67 5.65
CA ARG A 43 -10.43 -15.22 7.05
C ARG A 43 -11.21 -13.92 7.27
N PRO A 44 -12.55 -13.95 7.21
CA PRO A 44 -13.39 -12.77 7.41
C PRO A 44 -13.08 -12.04 8.71
N GLY A 45 -13.09 -10.71 8.67
CA GLY A 45 -12.82 -9.87 9.84
C GLY A 45 -11.34 -9.72 10.21
N THR A 46 -10.42 -10.37 9.48
CA THR A 46 -8.98 -10.19 9.72
C THR A 46 -8.55 -8.76 9.47
N LYS A 47 -7.98 -8.13 10.52
CA LYS A 47 -7.33 -6.82 10.43
C LYS A 47 -6.04 -6.93 9.63
N LYS A 48 -5.89 -6.03 8.67
CA LYS A 48 -4.75 -5.99 7.75
C LYS A 48 -3.72 -5.03 8.33
N ILE A 49 -2.53 -5.55 8.62
CA ILE A 49 -1.35 -4.74 8.94
C ILE A 49 -0.57 -4.57 7.64
N VAL A 50 -0.29 -3.34 7.25
CA VAL A 50 0.42 -3.02 6.01
C VAL A 50 1.49 -1.99 6.26
N TRP A 51 2.60 -2.08 5.54
CA TRP A 51 3.58 -0.99 5.51
C TRP A 51 2.97 0.28 4.92
N GLN A 52 3.46 1.44 5.37
CA GLN A 52 2.91 2.75 4.99
C GLN A 52 2.81 2.96 3.46
N GLU A 53 3.69 2.35 2.66
CA GLU A 53 3.68 2.45 1.21
C GLU A 53 2.32 2.09 0.58
N VAL A 54 1.60 1.13 1.16
CA VAL A 54 0.29 0.72 0.66
C VAL A 54 -0.68 1.91 0.69
N LEU A 55 -0.60 2.73 1.75
CA LEU A 55 -1.42 3.93 1.91
C LEU A 55 -0.86 5.11 1.10
N ASP A 56 0.47 5.29 1.08
CA ASP A 56 1.16 6.32 0.27
C ASP A 56 0.77 6.20 -1.22
N MET A 57 0.74 4.96 -1.71
CA MET A 57 0.41 4.63 -3.11
C MET A 57 -1.10 4.65 -3.40
N LYS A 58 -1.93 5.00 -2.41
CA LYS A 58 -3.40 5.09 -2.53
C LYS A 58 -4.05 3.76 -2.93
N VAL A 59 -3.54 2.64 -2.42
CA VAL A 59 -4.21 1.35 -2.53
C VAL A 59 -5.51 1.42 -1.73
N ASN A 60 -6.61 0.94 -2.31
CA ASN A 60 -7.90 0.94 -1.63
C ASN A 60 -7.92 -0.10 -0.51
N VAL A 61 -7.72 0.34 0.72
CA VAL A 61 -7.86 -0.49 1.92
C VAL A 61 -8.52 0.36 2.99
N THR A 62 -9.54 -0.18 3.65
CA THR A 62 -10.24 0.52 4.73
C THR A 62 -9.83 -0.07 6.08
N ASN A 63 -9.78 0.78 7.11
CA ASN A 63 -9.65 0.34 8.51
C ASN A 63 -8.44 -0.58 8.78
N ALA A 64 -7.35 -0.40 8.03
CA ALA A 64 -6.08 -1.07 8.21
C ALA A 64 -5.31 -0.56 9.45
N ILE A 65 -4.25 -1.29 9.80
CA ILE A 65 -3.19 -0.83 10.71
C ILE A 65 -1.97 -0.51 9.83
N ALA A 66 -1.62 0.76 9.71
CA ALA A 66 -0.42 1.17 8.99
C ALA A 66 0.81 0.99 9.86
N HIS A 67 1.86 0.43 9.30
CA HIS A 67 3.16 0.33 9.92
C HIS A 67 4.06 1.42 9.33
N VAL A 68 4.25 2.49 10.10
CA VAL A 68 5.02 3.69 9.73
C VAL A 68 6.47 3.48 10.12
N TRP A 69 7.33 3.35 9.11
CA TRP A 69 8.74 2.97 9.26
C TRP A 69 9.73 3.92 8.57
N LYS A 70 9.25 4.80 7.68
CA LYS A 70 10.07 5.85 7.05
C LYS A 70 10.01 7.15 7.82
N GLY A 71 10.96 8.03 7.53
CA GLY A 71 11.05 9.37 8.07
C GLY A 71 12.32 9.54 8.90
N ASN A 72 13.14 10.53 8.54
CA ASN A 72 14.43 10.78 9.18
C ASN A 72 14.35 11.93 10.20
N THR A 73 13.19 12.57 10.34
CA THR A 73 12.94 13.66 11.29
C THR A 73 11.65 13.39 12.04
N LEU A 74 11.57 13.89 13.28
CA LEU A 74 10.34 13.79 14.09
C LEU A 74 9.13 14.37 13.35
N GLU A 75 9.31 15.51 12.68
CA GLU A 75 8.25 16.16 11.90
C GLU A 75 7.73 15.26 10.77
N ALA A 76 8.62 14.64 9.98
CA ALA A 76 8.22 13.75 8.90
C ALA A 76 7.45 12.52 9.42
N ILE A 77 7.92 11.95 10.53
CA ILE A 77 7.27 10.81 11.19
C ILE A 77 5.88 11.21 11.69
N MET A 78 5.76 12.33 12.40
CA MET A 78 4.48 12.77 12.97
C MET A 78 3.47 13.19 11.89
N ASN A 79 3.93 13.76 10.77
CA ASN A 79 3.08 14.06 9.62
C ASN A 79 2.51 12.80 8.99
N GLU A 80 3.29 11.72 8.88
CA GLU A 80 2.81 10.43 8.39
C GLU A 80 1.79 9.82 9.35
N MET A 81 2.09 9.81 10.65
CA MET A 81 1.18 9.33 11.69
C MET A 81 -0.16 10.08 11.66
N ALA A 82 -0.13 11.40 11.51
CA ALA A 82 -1.32 12.24 11.38
C ALA A 82 -2.10 11.92 10.09
N THR A 83 -1.41 11.75 8.96
CA THR A 83 -2.04 11.43 7.67
C THR A 83 -2.76 10.08 7.71
N VAL A 84 -2.12 9.05 8.27
CA VAL A 84 -2.68 7.71 8.43
C VAL A 84 -3.91 7.72 9.32
N THR A 85 -3.80 8.35 10.50
CA THR A 85 -4.88 8.38 11.49
C THR A 85 -6.07 9.22 11.03
N ALA A 86 -5.82 10.36 10.35
CA ALA A 86 -6.88 11.18 9.75
C ALA A 86 -7.65 10.43 8.64
N ALA A 87 -7.01 9.49 7.95
CA ALA A 87 -7.67 8.62 6.96
C ALA A 87 -8.50 7.48 7.60
N GLY A 88 -8.58 7.41 8.93
CA GLY A 88 -9.35 6.39 9.66
C GLY A 88 -8.64 5.06 9.82
N HIS A 89 -7.31 5.05 9.72
CA HIS A 89 -6.48 3.87 9.99
C HIS A 89 -5.87 3.94 11.39
N HIS A 90 -5.57 2.77 11.95
CA HIS A 90 -4.68 2.70 13.12
C HIS A 90 -3.22 2.76 12.66
N ALA A 91 -2.30 3.07 13.56
CA ALA A 91 -0.88 3.17 13.25
C ALA A 91 -0.01 2.42 14.26
N ILE A 92 1.03 1.77 13.76
CA ILE A 92 2.20 1.29 14.50
C ILE A 92 3.36 2.16 14.04
N LEU A 93 4.07 2.78 15.00
CA LEU A 93 5.26 3.55 14.73
C LEU A 93 6.51 2.68 14.92
N SER A 94 7.40 2.63 13.94
CA SER A 94 8.71 1.98 14.03
C SER A 94 9.85 2.80 13.43
N SER A 95 9.61 3.97 12.82
CA SER A 95 10.64 4.73 12.09
C SER A 95 11.83 5.18 12.95
N CYS A 96 11.72 5.15 14.28
CA CYS A 96 12.75 5.56 15.22
C CYS A 96 13.41 4.39 15.97
N TRP A 97 13.19 3.15 15.51
CA TRP A 97 13.79 1.92 16.02
C TRP A 97 14.40 1.09 14.87
#